data_AF-V2URB4-F1
#
_entry.id   AF-V2URB4-F1
#
_cell.length_a   1.000
_cell.length_b   1.000
_cell.length_c   1.000
_cell.angle_alpha   90.00
_cell.angle_beta   90.00
_cell.angle_gamma   90.00
#
_symmetry.space_group_name_H-M   'P 1'
#
loop_
_entity.id
_entity.type
_entity.pdbx_description
1 polymer ?
#
loop_
_entity_poly.entity_id
_entity_poly.type
_entity_poly.pdbx_seq_one_letter_code
_entity_poly.pdbx_strand_id
1 'polypeptide(L)'
;MQKLVVFSGAGMSAESGIHTFRDSNGLWENHAIEDVATPEAWARQPELVQRFYNERRKQILAAQPNPAHQLIARLQDYFDVSVITQNIDDLHERAGNLKVTHLHGNIRFAKSSAPNQTAYPEKYYPQ
;
A
#
# COMPACT_ATOMS: atom_id res chain seq x y z
N MET A 1 -3.45 -19.52 21.53
CA MET A 1 -2.85 -18.17 21.46
C MET A 1 -3.95 -17.12 21.52
N GLN A 2 -3.71 -15.99 22.18
CA GLN A 2 -4.64 -14.84 22.14
C GLN A 2 -4.59 -14.18 20.76
N LYS A 3 -5.69 -13.58 20.32
CA LYS A 3 -5.76 -12.85 19.05
C LYS A 3 -5.32 -11.41 19.23
N LEU A 4 -4.42 -10.94 18.38
CA LEU A 4 -3.98 -9.55 18.33
C LEU A 4 -4.30 -8.97 16.94
N VAL A 5 -5.07 -7.89 16.89
CA VAL A 5 -5.36 -7.19 15.64
C VAL A 5 -4.59 -5.87 15.62
N VAL A 6 -3.79 -5.69 14.58
CA VAL A 6 -3.06 -4.44 14.33
C VAL A 6 -3.73 -3.69 13.20
N PHE A 7 -4.18 -2.47 13.47
CA PHE A 7 -4.71 -1.56 12.45
C PHE A 7 -3.67 -0.50 12.10
N SER A 8 -3.23 -0.44 10.85
CA SER A 8 -2.16 0.47 10.41
C SER A 8 -2.59 1.42 9.28
N GLY A 9 -1.87 2.52 9.17
CA GLY A 9 -2.02 3.53 8.12
C GLY A 9 -0.66 4.12 7.74
N ALA A 10 -0.65 5.18 6.93
CA ALA A 10 0.56 5.64 6.23
C ALA A 10 1.74 5.95 7.15
N GLY A 11 1.48 6.39 8.39
CA GLY A 11 2.52 6.62 9.41
C GLY A 11 3.37 5.39 9.73
N MET A 12 2.82 4.16 9.57
CA MET A 12 3.56 2.91 9.73
C MET A 12 4.75 2.83 8.75
N SER A 13 4.60 3.38 7.55
CA SER A 13 5.58 3.33 6.45
C SER A 13 6.45 4.59 6.35
N ALA A 14 6.20 5.63 7.16
CA ALA A 14 6.91 6.90 7.09
C ALA A 14 8.42 6.74 7.32
N GLU A 15 8.82 6.00 8.35
CA GLU A 15 10.22 5.71 8.67
C GLU A 15 10.92 4.82 7.62
N SER A 16 10.15 4.24 6.69
CA SER A 16 10.67 3.50 5.54
C SER A 16 10.91 4.39 4.31
N GLY A 17 10.76 5.71 4.46
CA GLY A 17 10.96 6.68 3.38
C GLY A 17 9.75 6.84 2.46
N ILE A 18 8.58 6.35 2.86
CA ILE A 18 7.33 6.52 2.10
C ILE A 18 6.58 7.73 2.66
N HIS A 19 6.44 8.77 1.82
CA HIS A 19 5.75 9.99 2.22
C HIS A 19 4.28 9.73 2.58
N THR A 20 3.84 10.28 3.72
CA THR A 20 2.45 10.15 4.16
C THR A 20 1.56 11.16 3.45
N PHE A 21 0.27 10.84 3.40
CA PHE A 21 -0.73 11.70 2.78
C PHE A 21 -0.96 13.03 3.53
N ARG A 22 -0.76 13.08 4.85
CA ARG A 22 -1.22 14.19 5.70
C ARG A 22 -0.23 15.35 5.82
N ASP A 23 1.01 15.19 5.36
CA ASP A 23 2.08 16.14 5.66
C ASP A 23 2.29 17.24 4.60
N SER A 24 1.52 17.25 3.50
CA SER A 24 1.82 18.09 2.32
C SER A 24 0.71 19.09 1.92
N ASN A 25 -0.02 19.68 2.87
CA ASN A 25 -1.07 20.68 2.60
C ASN A 25 -2.17 20.22 1.60
N GLY A 26 -2.55 18.94 1.64
CA GLY A 26 -3.52 18.35 0.71
C GLY A 26 -2.91 17.81 -0.58
N LEU A 27 -1.60 17.93 -0.76
CA LEU A 27 -0.87 17.30 -1.85
C LEU A 27 -0.35 15.92 -1.46
N TRP A 28 -0.28 15.02 -2.43
CA TRP A 28 0.46 13.78 -2.35
C TRP A 28 1.51 13.79 -3.46
N GLU A 29 2.79 13.80 -3.10
CA GLU A 29 3.91 13.92 -4.06
C GLU A 29 3.77 15.13 -4.99
N ASN A 30 3.34 16.27 -4.45
CA ASN A 30 3.06 17.52 -5.17
C ASN A 30 1.84 17.49 -6.12
N HIS A 31 1.00 16.46 -6.05
CA HIS A 31 -0.27 16.40 -6.79
C HIS A 31 -1.46 16.56 -5.84
N ALA A 32 -2.49 17.29 -6.27
CA ALA A 32 -3.79 17.24 -5.62
C ALA A 32 -4.40 15.83 -5.81
N ILE A 33 -4.99 15.25 -4.77
CA ILE A 33 -5.49 13.86 -4.80
C ILE A 33 -6.53 13.68 -5.89
N GLU A 34 -7.42 14.66 -6.04
CA GLU A 34 -8.50 14.70 -7.02
C GLU A 34 -8.00 14.64 -8.47
N ASP A 35 -6.72 14.89 -8.70
CA ASP A 35 -6.08 14.78 -10.01
C ASP A 35 -5.46 13.41 -10.27
N VAL A 36 -5.28 12.57 -9.24
CA VAL A 36 -4.46 11.35 -9.35
C VAL A 36 -5.06 10.09 -8.73
N ALA A 37 -6.00 10.19 -7.80
CA ALA A 37 -6.52 9.06 -7.02
C ALA A 37 -8.05 9.01 -6.96
N THR A 38 -8.72 9.38 -8.05
CA THR A 38 -10.18 9.26 -8.21
C THR A 38 -10.54 8.58 -9.54
N PRO A 39 -11.71 7.91 -9.64
CA PRO A 39 -12.21 7.40 -10.92
C PRO A 39 -12.33 8.50 -12.00
N GLU A 40 -12.72 9.71 -11.60
CA GLU A 40 -12.84 10.87 -12.48
C GLU A 40 -11.47 11.31 -13.01
N ALA A 41 -10.42 11.31 -12.17
CA ALA A 41 -9.05 11.54 -12.61
C ALA A 41 -8.58 10.49 -13.63
N TRP A 42 -8.88 9.21 -13.37
CA TRP A 42 -8.56 8.12 -14.29
C TRP A 42 -9.25 8.28 -15.65
N ALA A 43 -10.53 8.65 -15.66
CA ALA A 43 -11.28 8.90 -16.89
C ALA A 43 -10.77 10.15 -17.63
N ARG A 44 -10.36 11.19 -16.90
CA ARG A 44 -9.92 12.47 -17.45
C ARG A 44 -8.48 12.43 -18.00
N GLN A 45 -7.53 11.87 -17.24
CA GLN A 45 -6.09 11.86 -17.56
C GLN A 45 -5.42 10.55 -17.09
N PRO A 46 -5.69 9.40 -17.73
CA PRO A 46 -5.19 8.10 -17.28
C PRO A 46 -3.65 8.01 -17.31
N GLU A 47 -2.98 8.69 -18.25
CA GLU A 47 -1.51 8.72 -18.30
C GLU A 47 -0.89 9.42 -17.08
N LEU A 48 -1.52 10.50 -16.59
CA LEU A 48 -1.05 11.19 -15.40
C LEU A 48 -1.19 10.30 -14.17
N VAL A 49 -2.36 9.68 -14.00
CA VAL A 49 -2.62 8.72 -12.92
C VAL A 49 -1.64 7.54 -12.98
N GLN A 50 -1.39 7.01 -14.19
CA GLN A 50 -0.50 5.87 -14.35
C GLN A 50 0.96 6.24 -14.05
N ARG A 51 1.45 7.38 -14.55
CA ARG A 51 2.77 7.91 -14.15
C ARG A 51 2.83 8.11 -12.65
N PHE A 52 1.76 8.66 -12.06
CA PHE A 52 1.66 8.88 -10.64
C PHE A 52 1.88 7.56 -9.87
N TYR A 53 1.06 6.53 -10.11
CA TYR A 53 1.23 5.26 -9.40
C TYR A 53 2.53 4.52 -9.75
N ASN A 54 3.10 4.70 -10.94
CA ASN A 54 4.38 4.11 -11.30
C ASN A 54 5.56 4.66 -10.48
N GLU A 55 5.61 5.96 -10.22
CA GLU A 55 6.65 6.54 -9.37
C GLU A 55 6.54 6.03 -7.92
N ARG A 56 5.31 5.92 -7.40
CA ARG A 56 5.05 5.29 -6.09
C ARG A 56 5.48 3.84 -6.03
N ARG A 57 5.22 3.05 -7.07
CA ARG A 57 5.72 1.65 -7.16
C ARG A 57 7.23 1.60 -7.05
N LYS A 58 7.95 2.48 -7.75
CA LYS A 58 9.42 2.54 -7.66
C LYS A 58 9.90 2.86 -6.24
N GLN A 59 9.29 3.86 -5.60
CA GLN A 59 9.60 4.22 -4.22
C GLN A 59 9.37 3.05 -3.25
N ILE A 60 8.23 2.36 -3.38
CA ILE A 60 7.86 1.22 -2.52
C ILE A 60 8.79 0.02 -2.73
N LEU A 61 9.16 -0.27 -3.98
CA LEU A 61 10.13 -1.34 -4.28
C LEU A 61 11.51 -1.06 -3.68
N ALA A 62 11.93 0.21 -3.67
CA ALA A 62 13.20 0.63 -3.08
C ALA A 62 13.16 0.69 -1.53
N ALA A 63 12.01 0.97 -0.94
CA ALA A 63 11.84 1.01 0.51
C ALA A 63 12.14 -0.35 1.15
N GLN A 64 12.40 -0.37 2.45
CA GLN A 64 12.56 -1.58 3.26
C GLN A 64 11.68 -1.51 4.52
N PRO A 65 11.19 -2.64 5.05
CA PRO A 65 10.40 -2.61 6.27
C PRO A 65 11.21 -2.08 7.45
N ASN A 66 10.67 -1.09 8.15
CA ASN A 66 11.28 -0.51 9.34
C ASN A 66 11.10 -1.40 10.60
N PRO A 67 11.71 -1.05 11.74
CA PRO A 67 11.62 -1.84 12.98
C PRO A 67 10.19 -2.09 13.49
N ALA A 68 9.23 -1.19 13.21
CA ALA A 68 7.84 -1.38 13.62
C ALA A 68 7.20 -2.56 12.88
N HIS A 69 7.39 -2.66 11.56
CA HIS A 69 6.90 -3.81 10.78
C HIS A 69 7.49 -5.13 11.26
N GLN A 70 8.80 -5.13 11.52
CA GLN A 70 9.53 -6.31 12.00
C GLN A 70 9.10 -6.72 13.41
N LEU A 71 8.79 -5.76 14.28
CA LEU A 71 8.27 -6.04 15.61
C LEU A 71 6.91 -6.73 15.53
N ILE A 72 6.00 -6.26 14.67
CA ILE A 72 4.69 -6.92 14.49
C ILE A 72 4.88 -8.35 13.99
N ALA A 73 5.83 -8.58 13.08
CA ALA A 73 6.14 -9.93 12.61
C ALA A 73 6.63 -10.84 13.76
N ARG A 74 7.46 -10.33 14.67
CA ARG A 74 7.92 -11.08 15.86
C ARG A 74 6.80 -11.36 16.87
N LEU A 75 5.77 -10.52 16.94
CA LEU A 75 4.62 -10.78 17.83
C LEU A 75 3.85 -12.05 17.43
N GLN A 76 4.03 -12.55 16.20
CA GLN A 76 3.44 -13.82 15.74
C GLN A 76 3.94 -15.03 16.52
N ASP A 77 5.10 -14.95 17.19
CA ASP A 77 5.61 -16.01 18.07
C ASP A 77 4.80 -16.15 19.36
N TYR A 78 4.05 -15.10 19.73
CA TYR A 78 3.34 -14.99 21.01
C TYR A 78 1.82 -14.87 20.85
N PHE A 79 1.34 -14.37 19.70
CA PHE A 79 -0.07 -14.08 19.42
C PHE A 79 -0.51 -14.59 18.04
N ASP A 80 -1.81 -14.89 17.90
CA ASP A 80 -2.43 -15.03 16.59
C ASP A 80 -2.66 -13.62 16.01
N VAL A 81 -1.66 -13.10 15.32
CA VAL A 81 -1.64 -11.71 14.81
C VAL A 81 -2.38 -11.63 13.48
N SER A 82 -3.22 -10.62 13.32
CA SER A 82 -3.78 -10.20 12.03
C SER A 82 -3.56 -8.70 11.83
N VAL A 83 -3.06 -8.33 10.67
CA VAL A 83 -2.82 -6.94 10.28
C VAL A 83 -3.93 -6.51 9.33
N ILE A 84 -4.61 -5.41 9.65
CA ILE A 84 -5.54 -4.73 8.76
C ILE A 84 -4.90 -3.38 8.43
N THR A 85 -4.53 -3.17 7.17
CA THR A 85 -3.80 -1.97 6.76
C THR A 85 -4.59 -1.14 5.77
N GLN A 86 -4.51 0.18 5.93
CA GLN A 86 -4.94 1.16 4.94
C GLN A 86 -3.86 1.42 3.87
N ASN A 87 -2.63 0.93 4.09
CA ASN A 87 -1.52 1.14 3.19
C ASN A 87 -1.66 0.27 1.95
N ILE A 88 -1.14 0.80 0.85
CA ILE A 88 -1.09 0.10 -0.44
C ILE A 88 0.31 -0.48 -0.73
N ASP A 89 1.30 -0.25 0.14
CA ASP A 89 2.62 -0.88 0.07
C ASP A 89 2.61 -2.33 0.57
N ASP A 90 3.68 -3.11 0.31
CA ASP A 90 3.84 -4.50 0.74
C ASP A 90 4.83 -4.66 1.92
N LEU A 91 5.02 -3.61 2.73
CA LEU A 91 6.04 -3.62 3.79
C LEU A 91 5.73 -4.60 4.91
N HIS A 92 4.44 -4.82 5.22
CA HIS A 92 4.04 -5.81 6.23
C HIS A 92 4.43 -7.22 5.80
N GLU A 93 4.12 -7.60 4.56
CA GLU A 93 4.45 -8.89 3.98
C GLU A 93 5.96 -9.11 3.92
N ARG A 94 6.71 -8.11 3.43
CA ARG A 94 8.18 -8.19 3.35
C ARG A 94 8.85 -8.25 4.72
N ALA A 95 8.20 -7.76 5.78
CA ALA A 95 8.66 -7.94 7.16
C ALA A 95 8.36 -9.33 7.75
N GLY A 96 7.57 -10.16 7.06
CA GLY A 96 7.18 -11.50 7.50
C GLY A 96 5.82 -11.58 8.20
N ASN A 97 4.96 -10.55 8.10
CA ASN A 97 3.59 -10.65 8.60
C ASN A 97 2.77 -11.57 7.68
N LEU A 98 2.15 -12.61 8.25
CA LEU A 98 1.51 -13.69 7.47
C LEU A 98 0.04 -13.43 7.14
N LYS A 99 -0.69 -12.74 8.03
CA LYS A 99 -2.13 -12.46 7.89
C LYS A 99 -2.36 -10.97 7.69
N VAL A 100 -2.22 -10.49 6.46
CA VAL A 100 -2.38 -9.08 6.11
C VAL A 100 -3.62 -8.88 5.23
N THR A 101 -4.48 -7.95 5.63
CA THR A 101 -5.66 -7.52 4.88
C THR A 101 -5.49 -6.08 4.43
N HIS A 102 -5.44 -5.84 3.12
CA HIS A 102 -5.38 -4.50 2.52
C HIS A 102 -6.77 -3.93 2.30
N LEU A 103 -7.13 -2.88 3.03
CA LEU A 103 -8.43 -2.21 2.85
C LEU A 103 -8.53 -1.40 1.56
N HIS A 104 -7.41 -0.86 1.08
CA HIS A 104 -7.37 0.02 -0.10
C HIS A 104 -6.66 -0.61 -1.30
N GLY A 105 -6.56 -1.94 -1.31
CA GLY A 105 -5.79 -2.69 -2.29
C GLY A 105 -4.27 -2.60 -2.06
N ASN A 106 -3.50 -3.14 -3.01
CA ASN A 106 -2.04 -3.16 -2.95
C ASN A 106 -1.48 -2.72 -4.31
N ILE A 107 -0.58 -1.74 -4.27
CA ILE A 107 -0.05 -1.02 -5.43
C ILE A 107 0.73 -1.92 -6.40
N ARG A 108 1.21 -3.05 -5.89
CA ARG A 108 1.91 -4.05 -6.68
C ARG A 108 0.96 -4.89 -7.53
N PHE A 109 -0.35 -4.76 -7.37
CA PHE A 109 -1.33 -5.36 -8.27
C PHE A 109 -1.86 -4.33 -9.26
N ALA A 110 -2.28 -4.81 -10.43
CA ALA A 110 -2.92 -4.01 -11.46
C ALA A 110 -4.17 -4.73 -11.98
N LYS A 111 -5.23 -3.97 -12.24
CA LYS A 111 -6.48 -4.49 -12.78
C LYS A 111 -6.84 -3.73 -14.05
N SER A 112 -7.33 -4.46 -15.06
CA SER A 112 -7.86 -3.86 -16.28
C SER A 112 -9.21 -3.16 -15.99
N SER A 113 -9.42 -1.99 -16.59
CA SER A 113 -10.71 -1.28 -16.55
C SER A 113 -11.77 -1.89 -17.47
N ALA A 114 -11.43 -2.93 -18.24
CA ALA A 114 -12.39 -3.60 -19.13
C ALA A 114 -13.51 -4.30 -18.33
N PRO A 115 -14.72 -4.40 -18.90
CA PRO A 115 -15.82 -5.13 -18.26
C PRO A 115 -15.46 -6.58 -17.93
N ASN A 116 -16.08 -7.14 -16.89
CA ASN A 116 -15.96 -8.54 -16.47
C ASN A 116 -14.55 -9.02 -16.07
N GLN A 117 -13.64 -8.10 -15.77
CA GLN A 117 -12.35 -8.41 -15.16
C GLN A 117 -12.54 -8.56 -13.64
N THR A 118 -12.84 -9.78 -13.18
CA THR A 118 -13.13 -10.08 -11.76
C THR A 118 -11.91 -10.56 -10.98
N ALA A 119 -10.81 -10.92 -11.66
CA ALA A 119 -9.61 -11.41 -11.00
C ALA A 119 -8.72 -10.24 -10.57
N TYR A 120 -8.39 -10.17 -9.28
CA TYR A 120 -7.15 -9.51 -8.85
C TYR A 120 -5.99 -10.36 -9.38
N PRO A 121 -4.94 -9.76 -9.96
CA PRO A 121 -3.80 -10.55 -10.40
C PRO A 121 -3.19 -11.30 -9.22
N GLU A 122 -2.92 -12.59 -9.39
CA GLU A 122 -2.23 -13.42 -8.38
C GLU A 122 -0.73 -13.11 -8.30
N LYS A 123 -0.22 -12.22 -9.16
CA LYS A 123 1.20 -11.88 -9.28
C LYS A 123 1.42 -10.38 -9.15
N TYR A 124 2.46 -10.03 -8.41
CA TYR A 124 2.93 -8.67 -8.26
C TYR A 124 3.58 -8.14 -9.54
N TYR A 125 3.44 -6.83 -9.78
CA TYR A 125 4.02 -6.09 -10.89
C TYR A 125 4.91 -4.94 -10.39
N PRO A 126 6.08 -4.72 -11.01
CA PRO A 126 6.83 -5.68 -11.83
C PRO A 126 7.23 -6.92 -11.01
N GLN A 127 7.52 -8.01 -11.72
CA GLN A 127 8.14 -9.20 -11.12
C GLN A 127 9.55 -8.88 -10.64
#